data_AF-A0A962WJG3-F1
#
_entry.id   AF-A0A962WJG3-F1
#
_cell.length_a   1.000
_cell.length_b   1.000
_cell.length_c   1.000
_cell.angle_alpha   90.00
_cell.angle_beta   90.00
_cell.angle_gamma   90.00
#
_symmetry.space_group_name_H-M   'P 1'
#
loop_
_entity.id
_entity.type
_entity.pdbx_description
1 polymer ?
#
loop_
_entity_poly.entity_id
_entity_poly.type
_entity_poly.pdbx_seq_one_letter_code
_entity_poly.pdbx_strand_id
1 'polypeptide(L)'
;MSPANAPLGTGPDAGPAYAQSLLRRVATEVAAVEQTLNRYGKSSLREYLGLFCDRGAQALQCREDFFEVVERLTQRALGNEVAARALADLRESPVVLTANHHGLDTFAQQFQQSLLFSRRRLPSGRLVHGSLVLACATVPLNNLTYPRGILLYGHRDEKAAPGPLKLPLFSDRTKHDAVCFAAPIDAAMLERASNRLQGWQ
;
A
#
# COMPACT_ATOMS: atom_id res chain seq x y z
N MET A 1 -4.64 -8.83 -39.77
CA MET A 1 -5.30 -9.51 -38.62
C MET A 1 -4.41 -9.29 -37.41
N SER A 2 -4.85 -8.47 -36.45
CA SER A 2 -4.10 -8.18 -35.22
C SER A 2 -4.03 -9.42 -34.31
N PRO A 3 -2.90 -9.68 -33.63
CA PRO A 3 -2.74 -10.83 -32.73
C PRO A 3 -3.41 -10.61 -31.36
N ALA A 4 -4.50 -9.86 -31.29
CA ALA A 4 -5.06 -9.33 -30.04
C ALA A 4 -5.88 -10.33 -29.20
N ASN A 5 -6.11 -11.58 -29.65
CA ASN A 5 -7.05 -12.49 -28.99
C ASN A 5 -6.50 -13.93 -28.82
N ALA A 6 -5.26 -14.10 -28.35
CA ALA A 6 -4.88 -15.36 -27.73
C ALA A 6 -5.34 -15.36 -26.27
N PRO A 7 -6.03 -16.41 -25.77
CA PRO A 7 -6.43 -16.47 -24.37
C PRO A 7 -5.17 -16.50 -23.50
N LEU A 8 -4.93 -15.41 -22.77
CA LEU A 8 -3.83 -15.31 -21.82
C LEU A 8 -4.12 -16.31 -20.70
N GLY A 9 -3.31 -17.38 -20.61
CA GLY A 9 -3.42 -18.37 -19.53
C GLY A 9 -3.24 -17.69 -18.17
N THR A 10 -4.34 -17.42 -17.49
CA THR A 10 -4.40 -16.76 -16.18
C THR A 10 -4.42 -17.82 -15.09
N GLY A 11 -3.38 -18.68 -15.00
CA GLY A 11 -3.17 -19.78 -14.03
C GLY A 11 -2.57 -19.32 -12.67
N PRO A 12 -2.67 -20.09 -11.55
CA PRO A 12 -1.94 -19.80 -10.31
C PRO A 12 -0.45 -20.17 -10.46
N ASP A 13 -0.13 -20.96 -11.49
CA ASP A 13 1.21 -21.20 -12.05
C ASP A 13 1.65 -20.08 -13.00
N ALA A 14 1.11 -18.87 -12.81
CA ALA A 14 1.61 -17.65 -13.41
C ALA A 14 2.99 -17.33 -12.82
N GLY A 15 3.97 -18.17 -13.13
CA GLY A 15 5.34 -18.03 -12.69
C GLY A 15 5.98 -16.75 -13.21
N PRO A 16 7.28 -16.56 -12.97
CA PRO A 16 8.02 -15.37 -13.38
C PRO A 16 7.77 -14.94 -14.84
N ALA A 17 7.54 -15.90 -15.74
CA ALA A 17 7.24 -15.67 -17.15
C ALA A 17 5.91 -14.92 -17.40
N TYR A 18 4.85 -15.21 -16.64
CA TYR A 18 3.56 -14.53 -16.79
C TYR A 18 3.60 -13.11 -16.23
N ALA A 19 4.20 -12.93 -15.05
CA ALA A 19 4.44 -11.60 -14.50
C ALA A 19 5.28 -10.74 -15.47
N GLN A 20 6.28 -11.35 -16.10
CA GLN A 20 7.13 -10.67 -17.08
C GLN A 20 6.39 -10.34 -18.38
N SER A 21 5.44 -11.17 -18.84
CA SER A 21 4.63 -10.87 -20.03
C SER A 21 3.66 -9.71 -19.76
N LEU A 22 3.03 -9.68 -18.57
CA LEU A 22 2.19 -8.55 -18.14
C LEU A 22 3.02 -7.27 -18.03
N LEU A 23 4.21 -7.33 -17.43
CA LEU A 23 5.09 -6.18 -17.30
C LEU A 23 5.52 -5.63 -18.67
N ARG A 24 5.85 -6.49 -19.64
CA ARG A 24 6.18 -6.08 -21.00
C ARG A 24 5.01 -5.38 -21.68
N ARG A 25 3.79 -5.91 -21.53
CA ARG A 25 2.59 -5.29 -22.08
C ARG A 25 2.35 -3.91 -21.48
N VAL A 26 2.44 -3.77 -20.15
CA VAL A 26 2.29 -2.46 -19.50
C VAL A 26 3.38 -1.48 -19.96
N ALA A 27 4.64 -1.95 -20.08
CA ALA A 27 5.73 -1.10 -20.59
C ALA A 27 5.46 -0.58 -22.01
N THR A 28 4.86 -1.40 -22.88
CA THR A 28 4.52 -0.96 -24.25
C THR A 28 3.37 0.05 -24.30
N GLU A 29 2.48 0.05 -23.30
CA GLU A 29 1.33 0.94 -23.23
C GLU A 29 1.60 2.22 -22.39
N VAL A 30 2.58 2.16 -21.47
CA VAL A 30 2.87 3.23 -20.50
C VAL A 30 4.36 3.60 -20.54
N ALA A 31 4.69 4.68 -21.27
CA ALA A 31 6.06 5.14 -21.46
C ALA A 31 6.84 5.35 -20.14
N ALA A 32 6.18 5.82 -19.08
CA ALA A 32 6.82 6.00 -17.77
C ALA A 32 7.32 4.67 -17.17
N VAL A 33 6.60 3.57 -17.41
CA VAL A 33 7.00 2.23 -16.94
C VAL A 33 8.21 1.75 -17.73
N GLU A 34 8.18 1.86 -19.06
CA GLU A 34 9.33 1.50 -19.91
C GLU A 34 10.59 2.29 -19.52
N GLN A 35 10.48 3.61 -19.38
CA GLN A 35 11.60 4.47 -18.97
C GLN A 35 12.15 4.08 -17.60
N THR A 36 11.26 3.78 -16.64
CA THR A 36 11.66 3.35 -15.29
C THR A 36 12.39 2.01 -15.33
N LEU A 37 11.90 1.03 -16.09
CA LEU A 37 12.54 -0.27 -16.25
C LEU A 37 13.89 -0.16 -16.97
N ASN A 38 13.99 0.66 -18.02
CA ASN A 38 15.24 0.88 -18.74
C ASN A 38 16.29 1.53 -17.83
N ARG A 39 15.87 2.47 -16.97
CA ARG A 39 16.78 3.22 -16.10
C ARG A 39 17.16 2.46 -14.82
N TYR A 40 16.23 1.70 -14.24
CA TYR A 40 16.39 1.13 -12.90
C TYR A 40 16.10 -0.37 -12.80
N GLY A 41 15.65 -1.03 -13.87
CA GLY A 41 15.25 -2.43 -13.84
C GLY A 41 16.39 -3.43 -13.56
N LYS A 42 17.65 -2.98 -13.65
CA LYS A 42 18.84 -3.76 -13.25
C LYS A 42 19.33 -3.44 -11.85
N SER A 43 18.80 -2.39 -11.21
CA SER A 43 19.16 -2.01 -9.85
C SER A 43 18.53 -3.00 -8.87
N SER A 44 19.29 -3.35 -7.84
CA SER A 44 18.70 -3.97 -6.66
C SER A 44 17.69 -3.02 -6.02
N LEU A 45 16.70 -3.58 -5.32
CA LEU A 45 15.72 -2.77 -4.63
C LEU A 45 16.37 -1.78 -3.64
N ARG A 46 17.48 -2.19 -3.02
CA ARG A 46 18.29 -1.33 -2.14
C ARG A 46 18.82 -0.10 -2.87
N GLU A 47 19.43 -0.29 -4.04
CA GLU A 47 19.96 0.82 -4.84
C GLU A 47 18.85 1.75 -5.32
N TYR A 48 17.72 1.17 -5.75
CA TYR A 48 16.56 1.95 -6.19
C TYR A 48 15.98 2.80 -5.05
N LEU A 49 15.81 2.23 -3.85
CA LEU A 49 15.29 2.96 -2.69
C LEU A 49 16.23 4.09 -2.22
N GLY A 50 17.54 3.92 -2.41
CA GLY A 50 18.53 4.97 -2.12
C GLY A 50 18.28 6.27 -2.89
N LEU A 51 17.67 6.20 -4.08
CA LEU A 51 17.42 7.37 -4.93
C LEU A 51 16.35 8.33 -4.38
N PHE A 52 15.43 7.83 -3.56
CA PHE A 52 14.27 8.60 -3.08
C PHE A 52 14.52 9.28 -1.74
N CYS A 53 15.45 8.75 -0.94
CA CYS A 53 15.66 9.19 0.44
C CYS A 53 16.83 10.17 0.60
N ASP A 54 17.58 10.43 -0.46
CA ASP A 54 18.87 11.16 -0.40
C ASP A 54 18.79 12.64 -0.78
N ARG A 55 17.59 13.24 -0.70
CA ARG A 55 17.44 14.68 -0.99
C ARG A 55 17.39 15.45 0.31
N GLY A 56 18.59 15.83 0.79
CA GLY A 56 18.81 16.80 1.86
C GLY A 56 18.33 18.20 1.51
N ALA A 57 17.04 18.33 1.19
CA ALA A 57 16.40 19.62 0.96
C ALA A 57 16.49 20.44 2.26
N GLN A 58 16.92 21.68 2.11
CA GLN A 58 16.94 22.63 3.21
C GLN A 58 15.53 22.78 3.77
N ALA A 59 15.40 22.64 5.09
CA ALA A 59 14.11 22.80 5.75
C ALA A 59 13.65 24.25 5.61
N LEU A 60 12.38 24.44 5.22
CA LEU A 60 11.77 25.77 5.18
C LEU A 60 11.44 26.32 6.57
N GLN A 61 11.34 25.43 7.57
CA GLN A 61 11.06 25.76 8.96
C GLN A 61 11.68 24.72 9.90
N CYS A 62 11.73 25.05 11.19
CA CYS A 62 12.09 24.11 12.25
C CYS A 62 11.15 22.90 12.23
N ARG A 63 11.65 21.71 12.59
CA ARG A 63 10.90 20.44 12.61
C ARG A 63 10.64 19.91 14.03
N GLU A 64 11.12 20.62 15.05
CA GLU A 64 11.04 20.15 16.44
C GLU A 64 9.60 20.06 16.95
N ASP A 65 8.73 20.96 16.52
CA ASP A 65 7.29 20.93 16.80
C ASP A 65 6.64 19.66 16.24
N PHE A 66 6.98 19.30 15.00
CA PHE A 66 6.51 18.07 14.35
C PHE A 66 7.02 16.83 15.09
N PHE A 67 8.29 16.82 15.48
CA PHE A 67 8.90 15.73 16.25
C PHE A 67 8.23 15.52 17.61
N GLU A 68 7.94 16.60 18.34
CA GLU A 68 7.23 16.56 19.61
C GLU A 68 5.82 15.96 19.45
N VAL A 69 5.09 16.38 18.42
CA VAL A 69 3.75 15.84 18.12
C VAL A 69 3.82 14.34 17.81
N VAL A 70 4.76 13.92 16.96
CA VAL A 70 4.94 12.50 16.60
C VAL A 70 5.28 11.67 17.83
N GLU A 71 6.20 12.13 18.67
CA GLU A 71 6.60 11.44 19.89
C GLU A 71 5.40 11.26 20.83
N ARG A 72 4.70 12.36 21.15
CA ARG A 72 3.53 12.35 22.05
C ARG A 72 2.44 11.40 21.56
N LEU A 73 2.11 11.44 20.27
CA LEU A 73 1.05 10.59 19.70
C LEU A 73 1.47 9.12 19.65
N THR A 74 2.71 8.84 19.25
CA THR A 74 3.24 7.47 19.17
C THR A 74 3.37 6.86 20.55
N GLN A 75 3.84 7.64 21.53
CA GLN A 75 3.96 7.22 22.93
C GLN A 75 2.60 6.80 23.50
N ARG A 76 1.56 7.62 23.26
CA ARG A 76 0.19 7.32 23.71
C ARG A 76 -0.36 6.04 23.07
N ALA A 77 -0.04 5.77 21.81
CA ALA A 77 -0.62 4.65 21.06
C ALA A 77 0.18 3.34 21.20
N LEU A 78 1.51 3.42 21.20
CA LEU A 78 2.42 2.26 21.04
C LEU A 78 3.49 2.17 22.14
N GLY A 79 3.50 3.11 23.10
CA GLY A 79 4.44 3.12 24.22
C GLY A 79 5.78 3.82 23.94
N ASN A 80 6.55 4.02 25.02
CA ASN A 80 7.77 4.84 25.03
C ASN A 80 8.86 4.31 24.09
N GLU A 81 9.07 2.99 24.07
CA GLU A 81 10.15 2.37 23.28
C GLU A 81 9.94 2.56 21.77
N VAL A 82 8.70 2.36 21.30
CA VAL A 82 8.35 2.55 19.88
C VAL A 82 8.46 4.03 19.50
N ALA A 83 7.99 4.93 20.37
CA ALA A 83 8.09 6.37 20.15
C ALA A 83 9.55 6.82 20.02
N ALA A 84 10.43 6.39 20.92
CA ALA A 84 11.85 6.72 20.90
C ALA A 84 12.54 6.24 19.61
N ARG A 85 12.27 5.00 19.18
CA ARG A 85 12.82 4.45 17.93
C ARG A 85 12.30 5.19 16.69
N ALA A 86 11.00 5.47 16.64
CA ALA A 86 10.40 6.20 15.54
C ALA A 86 10.98 7.61 15.43
N LEU A 87 11.17 8.29 16.56
CA LEU A 87 11.75 9.62 16.59
C LEU A 87 13.23 9.63 16.18
N ALA A 88 14.01 8.65 16.65
CA ALA A 88 15.42 8.51 16.24
C ALA A 88 15.54 8.33 14.71
N ASP A 89 14.73 7.44 14.12
CA ASP A 89 14.71 7.23 12.67
C ASP A 89 14.28 8.50 11.91
N LEU A 90 13.27 9.21 12.42
CA LEU A 90 12.74 10.42 11.80
C LEU A 90 13.70 11.61 11.88
N ARG A 91 14.46 11.73 12.98
CA ARG A 91 15.51 12.75 13.12
C ARG A 91 16.67 12.51 12.16
N GLU A 92 17.05 11.25 11.97
CA GLU A 92 18.12 10.86 11.05
C GLU A 92 17.69 11.00 9.58
N SER A 93 16.44 10.64 9.27
CA SER A 93 15.84 10.76 7.94
C SER A 93 14.40 11.29 8.05
N PRO A 94 14.19 12.61 7.91
CA PRO A 94 12.89 13.26 8.09
C PRO A 94 11.99 13.07 6.86
N VAL A 95 11.79 11.82 6.47
CA VAL A 95 10.97 11.40 5.33
C VAL A 95 9.79 10.59 5.85
N VAL A 96 8.59 10.97 5.43
CA VAL A 96 7.32 10.36 5.83
C VAL A 96 6.47 10.06 4.60
N LEU A 97 5.63 9.04 4.67
CA LEU A 97 4.64 8.76 3.62
C LEU A 97 3.43 9.68 3.81
N THR A 98 3.02 10.40 2.77
CA THR A 98 1.90 11.36 2.83
C THR A 98 0.72 10.99 1.91
N ALA A 99 0.91 10.02 1.01
CA ALA A 99 -0.06 9.66 -0.02
C ALA A 99 -0.99 8.50 0.38
N ASN A 100 -0.90 8.02 1.62
CA ASN A 100 -1.77 6.96 2.12
C ASN A 100 -3.02 7.60 2.76
N HIS A 101 -4.17 6.94 2.61
CA HIS A 101 -5.38 7.37 3.31
C HIS A 101 -5.46 6.72 4.68
N HIS A 102 -6.26 7.30 5.57
CA HIS A 102 -6.59 6.67 6.85
C HIS A 102 -7.45 5.43 6.60
N GLY A 103 -6.87 4.22 6.74
CA GLY A 103 -7.60 2.96 6.72
C GLY A 103 -6.73 1.75 6.38
N LEU A 104 -7.37 0.59 6.19
CA LEU A 104 -6.71 -0.63 5.73
C LEU A 104 -6.29 -0.52 4.24
N ASP A 105 -4.99 -0.64 3.95
CA ASP A 105 -4.49 -0.74 2.58
C ASP A 105 -4.91 -2.09 1.98
N THR A 106 -5.97 -2.09 1.15
CA THR A 106 -6.49 -3.31 0.50
C THR A 106 -6.01 -3.48 -0.94
N PHE A 107 -5.32 -2.48 -1.49
CA PHE A 107 -4.77 -2.52 -2.84
C PHE A 107 -3.31 -2.93 -2.83
N ALA A 108 -2.97 -3.87 -3.72
CA ALA A 108 -1.60 -4.37 -3.85
C ALA A 108 -0.58 -3.25 -4.10
N GLN A 109 -0.91 -2.23 -4.90
CA GLN A 109 -0.02 -1.11 -5.20
C GLN A 109 0.30 -0.26 -3.95
N GLN A 110 -0.71 0.05 -3.14
CA GLN A 110 -0.54 0.83 -1.90
C GLN A 110 0.27 0.03 -0.88
N PHE A 111 -0.07 -1.24 -0.70
CA PHE A 111 0.67 -2.14 0.19
C PHE A 111 2.14 -2.28 -0.23
N GLN A 112 2.40 -2.49 -1.52
CA GLN A 112 3.76 -2.60 -2.06
C GLN A 112 4.55 -1.31 -1.83
N GLN A 113 3.94 -0.13 -2.05
CA GLN A 113 4.60 1.14 -1.75
C GLN A 113 4.98 1.27 -0.27
N SER A 114 4.03 1.01 0.63
CA SER A 114 4.26 1.05 2.08
C SER A 114 5.36 0.07 2.50
N LEU A 115 5.33 -1.15 1.96
CA LEU A 115 6.35 -2.18 2.19
C LEU A 115 7.72 -1.72 1.70
N LEU A 116 7.83 -1.21 0.48
CA LEU A 116 9.07 -0.69 -0.09
C LEU A 116 9.65 0.42 0.78
N PHE A 117 8.82 1.37 1.20
CA PHE A 117 9.24 2.47 2.05
C PHE A 117 9.72 2.01 3.44
N SER A 118 9.10 0.96 4.01
CA SER A 118 9.55 0.33 5.25
C SER A 118 10.89 -0.40 5.14
N ARG A 119 11.38 -0.66 3.93
CA ARG A 119 12.68 -1.29 3.67
C ARG A 119 13.78 -0.29 3.34
N ARG A 120 13.50 1.02 3.43
CA ARG A 120 14.52 2.06 3.23
C ARG A 120 15.60 1.99 4.31
N ARG A 121 16.79 2.44 3.95
CA ARG A 121 17.91 2.62 4.88
C ARG A 121 18.05 4.07 5.25
N LEU A 122 18.45 4.29 6.50
CA LEU A 122 18.84 5.60 7.01
C LEU A 122 20.25 5.96 6.52
N PRO A 123 20.66 7.24 6.61
CA PRO A 123 22.03 7.67 6.29
C PRO A 123 23.14 6.86 6.96
N SER A 124 22.93 6.36 8.19
CA SER A 124 23.83 5.44 8.90
C SER A 124 23.96 4.06 8.26
N GLY A 125 23.17 3.74 7.24
CA GLY A 125 23.08 2.43 6.62
C GLY A 125 22.15 1.46 7.36
N ARG A 126 21.63 1.81 8.54
CA ARG A 126 20.66 1.00 9.30
C ARG A 126 19.30 0.95 8.60
N LEU A 127 18.55 -0.14 8.78
CA LEU A 127 17.13 -0.18 8.37
C LEU A 127 16.28 0.64 9.35
N VAL A 128 15.23 1.26 8.83
CA VAL A 128 14.21 1.89 9.68
C VAL A 128 13.48 0.82 10.52
N HIS A 129 13.17 1.17 11.77
CA HIS A 129 12.37 0.34 12.67
C HIS A 129 10.90 0.37 12.29
N GLY A 130 10.43 1.49 11.76
CA GLY A 130 9.04 1.71 11.40
C GLY A 130 8.89 2.78 10.33
N SER A 131 7.71 2.83 9.72
CA SER A 131 7.36 3.87 8.74
C SER A 131 6.27 4.77 9.30
N LEU A 132 6.57 6.05 9.40
CA LEU A 132 5.58 7.06 9.73
C LEU A 132 4.76 7.40 8.49
N VAL A 133 3.44 7.29 8.63
CA VAL A 133 2.46 7.62 7.61
C VAL A 133 1.63 8.79 8.11
N LEU A 134 1.70 9.92 7.39
CA LEU A 134 0.82 11.06 7.57
C LEU A 134 -0.36 10.93 6.61
N ALA A 135 -1.48 10.42 7.12
CA ALA A 135 -2.69 10.35 6.32
C ALA A 135 -3.40 11.70 6.31
N CYS A 136 -3.02 12.57 5.37
CA CYS A 136 -3.55 13.93 5.27
C CYS A 136 -4.92 14.02 4.57
N ALA A 137 -5.45 12.90 4.07
CA ALA A 137 -6.71 12.85 3.35
C ALA A 137 -7.54 11.63 3.75
N THR A 138 -8.85 11.81 3.81
CA THR A 138 -9.83 10.74 3.99
C THR A 138 -10.65 10.55 2.70
N VAL A 139 -11.21 9.36 2.54
CA VAL A 139 -12.08 9.00 1.42
C VAL A 139 -13.33 8.32 1.97
N PRO A 140 -14.44 8.29 1.22
CA PRO A 140 -15.62 7.53 1.65
C PRO A 140 -15.33 6.03 1.61
N LEU A 141 -16.03 5.27 2.44
CA LEU A 141 -15.93 3.82 2.53
C LEU A 141 -16.23 3.08 1.22
N ASN A 142 -16.87 3.71 0.23
CA ASN A 142 -17.10 3.14 -1.10
C ASN A 142 -16.09 3.57 -2.16
N ASN A 143 -15.00 4.22 -1.76
CA ASN A 143 -13.91 4.55 -2.68
C ASN A 143 -13.37 3.27 -3.33
N LEU A 144 -12.89 3.39 -4.57
CA LEU A 144 -12.23 2.30 -5.27
C LEU A 144 -11.16 1.63 -4.40
N THR A 145 -10.35 2.40 -3.66
CA THR A 145 -9.21 1.95 -2.84
C THR A 145 -9.57 1.35 -1.48
N TYR A 146 -10.79 1.61 -0.98
CA TYR A 146 -11.31 1.08 0.29
C TYR A 146 -12.65 0.42 0.01
N PRO A 147 -12.68 -0.85 -0.37
CA PRO A 147 -13.90 -1.48 -0.88
C PRO A 147 -14.75 -1.99 0.28
N ARG A 148 -15.22 -1.10 1.15
CA ARG A 148 -16.12 -1.42 2.28
C ARG A 148 -15.80 -2.72 3.01
N GLY A 149 -14.54 -3.15 3.07
CA GLY A 149 -14.23 -4.54 3.39
C GLY A 149 -12.95 -5.02 2.70
N ILE A 150 -12.95 -6.27 2.25
CA ILE A 150 -11.76 -7.00 1.83
C ILE A 150 -11.72 -7.15 0.30
N LEU A 151 -10.54 -7.00 -0.30
CA LEU A 151 -10.26 -7.47 -1.65
C LEU A 151 -9.49 -8.78 -1.64
N LEU A 152 -10.03 -9.78 -2.32
CA LEU A 152 -9.37 -11.05 -2.54
C LEU A 152 -8.89 -11.12 -3.99
N TYR A 153 -7.58 -11.11 -4.18
CA TYR A 153 -6.94 -11.30 -5.48
C TYR A 153 -6.72 -12.78 -5.75
N GLY A 154 -6.77 -13.20 -7.01
CA GLY A 154 -6.54 -14.60 -7.40
C GLY A 154 -7.73 -15.54 -7.20
N HIS A 155 -8.92 -15.00 -6.92
CA HIS A 155 -10.16 -15.78 -6.96
C HIS A 155 -10.45 -16.22 -8.40
N ARG A 156 -10.65 -17.52 -8.59
CA ARG A 156 -11.06 -18.14 -9.85
C ARG A 156 -12.53 -18.49 -9.77
N ASP A 157 -13.37 -17.56 -10.19
CA ASP A 157 -14.71 -17.94 -10.63
C ASP A 157 -14.74 -17.70 -12.13
N GLU A 158 -14.89 -18.78 -12.90
CA GLU A 158 -14.97 -18.74 -14.36
C GLU A 158 -16.17 -17.91 -14.85
N LYS A 159 -17.16 -17.66 -13.98
CA LYS A 159 -18.34 -16.85 -14.25
C LYS A 159 -18.21 -15.40 -13.77
N ALA A 160 -17.18 -15.06 -12.98
CA ALA A 160 -17.00 -13.72 -12.46
C ALA A 160 -16.23 -12.83 -13.44
N ALA A 161 -16.54 -11.53 -13.42
CA ALA A 161 -15.78 -10.54 -14.16
C ALA A 161 -14.29 -10.55 -13.70
N PRO A 162 -13.33 -10.35 -14.62
CA PRO A 162 -11.91 -10.31 -14.26
C PRO A 162 -11.65 -9.18 -13.25
N GLY A 163 -11.11 -9.52 -12.08
CA GLY A 163 -10.78 -8.56 -11.02
C GLY A 163 -10.75 -9.18 -9.62
N PRO A 164 -10.40 -8.38 -8.59
CA PRO A 164 -10.45 -8.84 -7.21
C PRO A 164 -11.90 -9.02 -6.76
N LEU A 165 -12.14 -10.11 -6.02
CA LEU A 165 -13.39 -10.33 -5.31
C LEU A 165 -13.52 -9.31 -4.17
N LYS A 166 -14.60 -8.51 -4.21
CA LYS A 166 -14.98 -7.57 -3.15
C LYS A 166 -15.87 -8.25 -2.11
N LEU A 167 -15.39 -8.39 -0.88
CA LEU A 167 -16.16 -8.91 0.26
C LEU A 167 -16.51 -7.76 1.22
N PRO A 168 -17.73 -7.22 1.17
CA PRO A 168 -18.11 -6.08 2.01
C PRO A 168 -18.24 -6.52 3.47
N LEU A 169 -17.42 -5.93 4.34
CA LEU A 169 -17.52 -6.01 5.79
C LEU A 169 -18.47 -4.94 6.34
N PHE A 170 -18.38 -3.73 5.78
CA PHE A 170 -19.20 -2.58 6.14
C PHE A 170 -20.54 -2.59 5.38
N SER A 171 -21.59 -2.16 6.07
CA SER A 171 -22.96 -2.11 5.53
C SER A 171 -23.10 -1.07 4.41
N ASP A 172 -24.18 -1.15 3.63
CA ASP A 172 -24.45 -0.15 2.58
C ASP A 172 -24.79 1.22 3.14
N ARG A 173 -25.33 1.26 4.36
CA ARG A 173 -25.72 2.49 5.04
C ARG A 173 -24.53 3.40 5.33
N THR A 174 -23.35 2.82 5.58
CA THR A 174 -22.13 3.55 5.95
C THR A 174 -21.22 3.83 4.74
N LYS A 175 -21.70 3.60 3.50
CA LYS A 175 -20.84 3.63 2.31
C LYS A 175 -20.27 5.00 1.98
N HIS A 176 -20.92 6.06 2.42
CA HIS A 176 -20.49 7.45 2.22
C HIS A 176 -19.75 8.02 3.44
N ASP A 177 -19.66 7.25 4.53
CA ASP A 177 -18.91 7.68 5.71
C ASP A 177 -17.42 7.71 5.37
N ALA A 178 -16.72 8.71 5.92
CA ALA A 178 -15.28 8.79 5.77
C ALA A 178 -14.62 7.60 6.48
N VAL A 179 -13.63 6.96 5.83
CA VAL A 179 -12.99 5.74 6.35
C VAL A 179 -12.39 5.98 7.75
N CYS A 180 -11.85 7.17 8.02
CA CYS A 180 -11.31 7.52 9.34
C CYS A 180 -12.35 7.55 10.48
N PHE A 181 -13.64 7.63 10.17
CA PHE A 181 -14.74 7.58 11.14
C PHE A 181 -15.47 6.23 11.15
N ALA A 182 -15.01 5.27 10.34
CA ALA A 182 -15.58 3.94 10.33
C ALA A 182 -15.37 3.25 11.69
N ALA A 183 -16.39 2.55 12.16
CA ALA A 183 -16.26 1.71 13.35
C ALA A 183 -15.16 0.64 13.14
N PRO A 184 -14.46 0.22 14.20
CA PRO A 184 -13.51 -0.88 14.11
C PRO A 184 -14.17 -2.14 13.53
N ILE A 185 -13.41 -2.93 12.77
CA ILE A 185 -13.87 -4.24 12.32
C ILE A 185 -14.04 -5.14 13.54
N ASP A 186 -15.23 -5.71 13.70
CA ASP A 186 -15.56 -6.65 14.77
C ASP A 186 -15.63 -8.11 14.30
N ALA A 187 -15.68 -9.04 15.25
CA ALA A 187 -15.74 -10.46 14.97
C ALA A 187 -17.01 -10.86 14.18
N ALA A 188 -18.14 -10.19 14.43
CA ALA A 188 -19.40 -10.48 13.75
C ALA A 188 -19.36 -10.06 12.27
N MET A 189 -18.65 -8.97 11.95
CA MET A 189 -18.37 -8.56 10.57
C MET A 189 -17.55 -9.62 9.83
N LEU A 190 -16.52 -10.16 10.48
CA LEU A 190 -15.70 -11.23 9.92
C LEU A 190 -16.50 -12.52 9.73
N GLU A 191 -17.31 -12.92 10.70
CA GLU A 191 -18.16 -14.11 10.62
C GLU A 191 -19.16 -14.02 9.46
N ARG A 192 -19.87 -12.88 9.31
CA ARG A 192 -20.78 -12.66 8.17
C ARG A 192 -20.06 -12.70 6.82
N ALA A 193 -18.84 -12.16 6.75
CA ALA A 193 -18.01 -12.24 5.55
C ALA A 193 -17.62 -13.69 5.23
N SER A 194 -17.16 -14.45 6.22
CA SER A 194 -16.80 -15.86 6.07
C SER A 194 -17.98 -16.72 5.63
N ASN A 195 -19.17 -16.52 6.21
CA ASN A 195 -20.38 -17.26 5.82
C ASN A 195 -20.79 -16.96 4.37
N ARG A 196 -20.59 -15.72 3.90
CA ARG A 196 -20.81 -15.37 2.49
C ARG A 196 -19.83 -16.11 1.57
N LEU A 197 -18.56 -16.21 1.95
CA LEU A 197 -17.55 -16.95 1.19
C LEU A 197 -17.87 -18.45 1.10
N GLN A 198 -18.45 -19.04 2.15
CA GLN A 198 -18.87 -20.45 2.11
C GLN A 198 -20.01 -20.70 1.10
N GLY A 199 -20.90 -19.74 0.92
CA GLY A 199 -21.95 -19.81 -0.10
C GLY A 199 -21.49 -19.56 -1.54
N TRP A 200 -20.18 -19.35 -1.75
CA TRP A 200 -19.56 -19.12 -3.06
C TRP A 200 -18.76 -20.35 -3.55
N GLN A 201 -18.79 -21.44 -2.79
CA GLN A 201 -18.35 -22.77 -3.25
C GLN A 201 -19.41 -23.41 -4.15
#